data_AF-A0A2N9G7A1-F1
#
_entry.id   AF-A0A2N9G7A1-F1
#
_cell.length_a   1.000
_cell.length_b   1.000
_cell.length_c   1.000
_cell.angle_alpha   90.00
_cell.angle_beta   90.00
_cell.angle_gamma   90.00
#
_symmetry.space_group_name_H-M   'P 1'
#
loop_
_entity.id
_entity.type
_entity.pdbx_description
1 polymer ?
#
loop_
_entity_poly.entity_id
_entity_poly.type
_entity_poly.pdbx_seq_one_letter_code
_entity_poly.pdbx_strand_id
1 'polypeptide(L)'
;MPTTENDMPTGSIPLALQSLFYKLQYSDTSVATKELTKSFGWDTYDSFMQHDVQELNRVLCEKLEDKMKGTVVEGTIQQLFEGHHMNYIECINVEGSLRKAGR
;
A
#
# COMPACT_ATOMS: atom_id res chain seq x y z
N MET A 1 0.11 8.97 10.87
CA MET A 1 0.16 7.54 11.28
C MET A 1 0.89 7.48 12.61
N PRO A 2 0.27 6.95 13.68
CA PRO A 2 0.95 6.80 14.95
C PRO A 2 2.02 5.72 14.84
N THR A 3 3.25 6.06 15.22
CA THR A 3 4.35 5.13 15.43
C THR A 3 4.70 5.19 16.90
N THR A 4 4.94 4.04 17.52
CA THR A 4 5.37 4.00 18.93
C THR A 4 6.88 4.11 19.02
N GLU A 5 7.39 4.61 20.14
CA GLU A 5 8.84 4.71 20.39
C GLU A 5 9.59 3.37 20.34
N ASN A 6 8.86 2.26 20.48
CA ASN A 6 9.39 0.89 20.41
C ASN A 6 9.38 0.30 18.99
N ASP A 7 8.79 0.98 18.01
CA ASP A 7 8.78 0.49 16.63
C ASP A 7 10.18 0.66 16.03
N MET A 8 10.81 -0.45 15.64
CA MET A 8 12.02 -0.39 14.83
C MET A 8 11.67 -0.12 13.36
N PRO A 9 12.41 0.77 12.65
CA PRO A 9 12.16 1.04 11.23
C PRO A 9 12.16 -0.22 10.36
N THR A 10 12.96 -1.23 10.72
CA THR A 10 13.04 -2.51 10.01
C THR A 10 11.85 -3.44 10.26
N GLY A 11 11.03 -3.18 11.28
CA GLY A 11 9.86 -3.99 11.63
C GLY A 11 8.52 -3.29 11.41
N SER A 12 8.54 -2.02 10.98
CA SER A 12 7.33 -1.20 10.83
C SER A 12 7.35 -0.45 9.50
N ILE A 13 6.50 -0.89 8.56
CA ILE A 13 6.33 -0.26 7.24
C ILE A 13 5.98 1.23 7.34
N PRO A 14 5.02 1.67 8.18
CA PRO A 14 4.72 3.10 8.34
C PRO A 14 5.94 3.93 8.77
N LEU A 15 6.75 3.42 9.69
CA LEU A 15 7.93 4.11 10.19
C LEU A 15 9.07 4.14 9.16
N ALA A 16 9.25 3.04 8.41
CA ALA A 16 10.19 2.99 7.30
C ALA A 16 9.82 4.02 6.21
N LEU A 17 8.53 4.14 5.88
CA LEU A 17 8.04 5.12 4.91
C LEU A 17 8.17 6.56 5.41
N GLN A 18 7.84 6.84 6.67
CA GLN A 18 8.03 8.17 7.25
C GLN A 18 9.51 8.58 7.23
N SER A 19 10.40 7.66 7.61
CA SER A 19 11.84 7.88 7.57
C SER A 19 12.34 8.09 6.14
N LEU A 20 11.81 7.32 5.18
CA LEU A 20 12.14 7.46 3.76
C LEU A 20 11.67 8.81 3.20
N PHE A 21 10.43 9.22 3.45
CA PHE A 21 9.90 10.51 3.00
C PHE A 21 10.63 11.69 3.66
N TYR A 22 10.95 11.58 4.95
CA TYR A 22 11.79 12.56 5.63
C TYR A 22 13.16 12.67 4.97
N LYS A 23 13.86 11.55 4.77
CA LYS A 23 15.16 11.54 4.09
C LYS A 23 15.03 12.11 2.67
N LEU A 24 13.98 11.80 1.91
CA LEU A 24 13.76 12.33 0.57
C LEU A 24 13.50 13.85 0.54
N GLN A 25 12.85 14.38 1.58
CA GLN A 25 12.53 15.81 1.65
C GLN A 25 13.74 16.67 2.06
N TYR A 26 14.65 16.14 2.88
CA TYR A 26 15.73 16.92 3.50
C TYR A 26 17.15 16.49 3.10
N SER A 27 17.34 15.35 2.44
CA SER A 27 18.66 14.89 2.01
C SER A 27 19.02 15.48 0.66
N ASP A 28 20.23 16.03 0.57
CA ASP A 28 20.85 16.45 -0.69
C ASP A 28 21.48 15.26 -1.47
N THR A 29 21.38 14.04 -0.92
CA THR A 29 21.98 12.82 -1.45
C THR A 29 20.95 11.72 -1.69
N SER A 30 21.29 10.76 -2.56
CA SER A 30 20.43 9.61 -2.87
C SER A 30 20.07 8.81 -1.62
N VAL A 31 18.79 8.57 -1.41
CA VAL A 31 18.28 7.87 -0.22
C VAL A 31 18.18 6.36 -0.49
N ALA A 32 18.70 5.55 0.42
CA ALA A 32 18.61 4.10 0.34
C ALA A 32 17.27 3.57 0.86
N THR A 33 16.68 2.60 0.17
CA THR A 33 15.39 1.96 0.52
C THR A 33 15.55 0.64 1.28
N LYS A 34 16.75 0.32 1.79
CA LYS A 34 17.06 -0.93 2.49
C LYS A 34 16.20 -1.18 3.73
N GLU A 35 15.82 -0.11 4.44
CA GLU A 35 14.94 -0.21 5.63
C GLU A 35 13.51 -0.58 5.20
N LEU A 36 13.05 -0.02 4.08
CA LEU A 36 11.74 -0.28 3.53
C LEU A 36 11.62 -1.74 3.04
N THR A 37 12.58 -2.24 2.25
CA THR A 37 12.54 -3.65 1.79
C THR A 37 12.59 -4.64 2.94
N LYS A 38 13.41 -4.37 3.96
CA LYS A 38 13.43 -5.17 5.21
C LYS A 38 12.08 -5.13 5.95
N SER A 39 11.40 -3.98 5.97
CA SER A 39 10.09 -3.86 6.61
C SER A 39 8.99 -4.66 5.92
N PHE A 40 9.16 -4.98 4.63
CA PHE A 40 8.30 -5.93 3.90
C PHE A 40 8.64 -7.40 4.18
N GLY A 41 9.72 -7.66 4.93
CA GLY A 41 10.22 -9.02 5.18
C GLY A 41 11.06 -9.58 4.02
N TRP A 42 11.43 -8.76 3.03
CA TRP A 42 12.31 -9.19 1.95
C TRP A 42 13.74 -9.30 2.43
N ASP A 43 14.34 -10.44 2.18
CA ASP A 43 15.76 -10.63 2.41
C ASP A 43 16.60 -10.01 1.27
N THR A 44 17.92 -10.11 1.40
CA THR A 44 18.83 -9.60 0.37
C THR A 44 18.66 -10.30 -0.98
N TYR A 45 18.20 -11.55 -0.99
CA TYR A 45 17.99 -12.35 -2.21
C TYR A 45 16.66 -11.98 -2.90
N ASP A 46 15.58 -11.81 -2.13
CA ASP A 46 14.28 -11.31 -2.61
C ASP A 46 14.41 -9.91 -3.21
N SER A 47 15.36 -9.11 -2.70
CA SER A 47 15.66 -7.78 -3.23
C SER A 47 16.26 -7.81 -4.64
N PHE A 48 16.81 -8.94 -5.09
CA PHE A 48 17.31 -9.13 -6.47
C PHE A 48 16.27 -9.76 -7.39
N MET A 49 15.13 -10.23 -6.86
CA MET A 49 14.03 -10.73 -7.65
C MET A 49 13.20 -9.58 -8.23
N GLN A 50 12.69 -9.76 -9.45
CA GLN A 50 11.80 -8.78 -10.07
C GLN A 50 10.40 -8.97 -9.47
N HIS A 51 9.92 -7.93 -8.79
CA HIS A 51 8.58 -7.89 -8.22
C HIS A 51 7.61 -7.18 -9.18
N ASP A 52 6.36 -7.65 -9.21
CA ASP A 52 5.29 -6.93 -9.89
C ASP A 52 4.96 -5.63 -9.14
N VAL A 53 4.98 -4.50 -9.85
CA VAL A 53 4.72 -3.18 -9.28
C VAL A 53 3.30 -3.04 -8.74
N GLN A 54 2.33 -3.73 -9.34
CA GLN A 54 0.94 -3.72 -8.87
C GLN A 54 0.80 -4.52 -7.57
N GLU A 55 1.51 -5.64 -7.45
CA GLU A 55 1.51 -6.43 -6.22
C GLU A 55 2.13 -5.65 -5.06
N LEU A 56 3.26 -4.99 -5.29
CA LEU A 56 3.90 -4.14 -4.29
C LEU A 56 2.95 -3.01 -3.82
N ASN A 57 2.28 -2.34 -4.75
CA ASN A 57 1.34 -1.27 -4.43
C ASN A 57 0.17 -1.79 -3.58
N ARG A 58 -0.44 -2.92 -3.99
CA ARG A 58 -1.53 -3.56 -3.24
C ARG A 58 -1.11 -3.90 -1.81
N VAL A 59 0.02 -4.58 -1.64
CA VAL A 59 0.54 -4.99 -0.32
C VAL A 59 0.86 -3.76 0.54
N LEU A 60 1.44 -2.71 -0.06
CA LEU A 60 1.75 -1.48 0.65
C LEU A 60 0.50 -0.77 1.16
N CYS A 61 -0.50 -0.58 0.30
CA CYS A 61 -1.77 0.05 0.65
C CYS A 61 -2.51 -0.72 1.75
N GLU A 62 -2.57 -2.05 1.65
CA GLU A 62 -3.20 -2.92 2.66
C GLU A 62 -2.54 -2.76 4.04
N LYS A 63 -1.20 -2.81 4.09
CA LYS A 63 -0.43 -2.65 5.34
C LYS A 63 -0.59 -1.25 5.94
N LEU A 64 -0.65 -0.23 5.09
CA LEU A 64 -0.88 1.15 5.53
C LEU A 64 -2.29 1.34 6.07
N GLU A 65 -3.30 0.81 5.38
CA GLU A 65 -4.70 0.88 5.81
C GLU A 65 -4.89 0.20 7.17
N ASP A 66 -4.34 -1.00 7.36
CA ASP A 66 -4.39 -1.72 8.64
C ASP A 66 -3.77 -0.94 9.79
N LYS A 67 -2.69 -0.19 9.52
CA LYS A 67 -2.01 0.65 10.53
C LYS A 67 -2.71 2.00 10.75
N MET A 68 -3.53 2.46 9.81
CA MET A 68 -4.32 3.67 9.94
C MET A 68 -5.68 3.44 10.61
N LYS A 69 -6.18 2.21 10.65
CA LYS A 69 -7.40 1.83 11.39
C LYS A 69 -7.30 2.23 12.87
N GLY A 70 -8.34 2.86 13.40
CA GLY A 70 -8.38 3.35 14.78
C GLY A 70 -7.60 4.64 15.02
N THR A 71 -7.20 5.36 13.96
CA THR A 71 -6.45 6.61 14.05
C THR A 71 -7.24 7.76 13.40
N VAL A 72 -6.84 9.01 13.65
CA VAL A 72 -7.50 10.20 13.06
C VAL A 72 -7.41 10.27 11.53
N VAL A 73 -6.56 9.45 10.90
CA VAL A 73 -6.38 9.36 9.44
C VAL A 73 -6.91 8.05 8.86
N GLU A 74 -7.75 7.34 9.59
CA GLU A 74 -8.45 6.16 9.07
C GLU A 74 -9.22 6.50 7.78
N GLY A 75 -9.18 5.59 6.80
CA GLY A 75 -9.86 5.77 5.51
C GLY A 75 -9.12 6.64 4.49
N THR A 76 -7.99 7.26 4.84
CA THR A 76 -7.24 8.12 3.89
C THR A 76 -6.79 7.37 2.64
N ILE A 77 -6.33 6.12 2.78
CA ILE A 77 -5.90 5.29 1.64
C ILE A 77 -7.08 4.96 0.72
N GLN A 78 -8.23 4.61 1.29
CA GLN A 78 -9.46 4.37 0.52
C GLN A 78 -9.88 5.65 -0.22
N GLN A 79 -9.90 6.80 0.44
CA GLN A 79 -10.27 8.06 -0.20
C GLN A 79 -9.34 8.47 -1.36
N LEU A 80 -8.06 8.11 -1.30
CA LEU A 80 -7.09 8.46 -2.34
C LEU A 80 -7.04 7.46 -3.50
N PHE A 81 -7.25 6.16 -3.22
CA PHE A 81 -6.96 5.08 -4.16
C PHE A 81 -8.14 4.13 -4.45
N GLU A 82 -9.26 4.21 -3.71
CA GLU A 82 -10.45 3.39 -3.98
C GLU A 82 -11.13 3.84 -5.28
N GLY A 83 -11.56 2.87 -6.08
CA GLY A 83 -12.34 3.10 -7.28
C GLY A 83 -13.58 2.22 -7.29
N HIS A 84 -14.71 2.74 -7.74
CA HIS A 84 -15.93 1.96 -7.90
C HIS A 84 -16.09 1.53 -9.36
N HIS A 85 -16.35 0.24 -9.58
CA HIS A 85 -16.65 -0.28 -10.90
C HIS A 85 -17.95 -1.08 -10.90
N MET A 86 -18.63 -1.15 -12.04
CA MET A 86 -19.83 -1.97 -12.19
C MET A 86 -19.64 -2.90 -13.38
N ASN A 87 -19.69 -4.20 -13.11
CA ASN A 87 -19.72 -5.22 -14.14
C ASN A 87 -21.17 -5.44 -14.55
N TYR A 88 -21.47 -5.23 -15.83
CA TYR A 88 -22.81 -5.35 -16.40
C TYR A 88 -22.79 -6.36 -17.55
N ILE A 89 -23.72 -7.30 -17.51
CA ILE A 89 -23.93 -8.30 -18.57
C ILE A 89 -25.40 -8.26 -18.95
N GLU A 90 -25.68 -8.06 -20.23
CA GLU A 90 -27.04 -8.05 -20.80
C GLU A 90 -27.15 -9.09 -21.90
N CYS A 91 -28.22 -9.88 -21.85
CA CYS A 91 -28.50 -10.87 -22.88
C CYS A 91 -29.07 -10.18 -24.12
N ILE A 92 -28.52 -10.49 -25.31
CA ILE A 92 -28.89 -9.84 -26.57
C ILE A 92 -30.25 -10.34 -27.09
N ASN A 93 -30.55 -11.63 -26.90
CA ASN A 93 -31.70 -12.31 -27.52
C ASN A 93 -32.75 -12.80 -26.51
N VAL A 94 -32.56 -12.54 -25.21
CA VAL A 94 -33.51 -12.92 -24.14
C VAL A 94 -33.51 -11.82 -23.08
N GLU A 95 -34.65 -11.60 -22.43
CA GLU A 95 -34.73 -10.64 -21.32
C GLU A 95 -33.98 -11.18 -20.10
N GLY A 96 -32.87 -10.52 -19.76
CA GLY A 96 -32.07 -10.84 -18.58
C GLY A 96 -30.83 -9.95 -18.50
N SER A 97 -30.61 -9.33 -17.34
CA SER A 97 -29.38 -8.59 -17.08
C SER A 97 -28.82 -8.90 -15.70
N LEU A 98 -27.50 -8.95 -15.60
CA LEU A 98 -26.73 -9.13 -14.38
C LEU A 98 -25.92 -7.87 -14.13
N ARG A 99 -26.01 -7.35 -12.90
CA ARG A 99 -25.20 -6.21 -12.45
C ARG A 99 -24.47 -6.63 -11.19
N LYS A 100 -23.14 -6.49 -11.19
CA LYS A 100 -22.29 -6.71 -10.02
C LYS A 100 -21.48 -5.44 -9.77
N ALA A 101 -21.78 -4.77 -8.66
CA ALA A 101 -20.97 -3.66 -8.17
C ALA A 101 -19.66 -4.22 -7.58
N GLY A 102 -18.54 -3.58 -7.90
CA GLY A 102 -17.23 -3.84 -7.35
C GLY A 102 -16.65 -2.58 -6.70
N ARG A 103 -15.88 -2.82 -5.65
CA ARG A 103 -14.95 -1.87 -5.03
C ARG A 103 -13.53 -2.28 -5.40
#